data_AF-A0A7C6ZKN3-F1
#
_entry.id   AF-A0A7C6ZKN3-F1
#
_cell.length_a   1.000
_cell.length_b   1.000
_cell.length_c   1.000
_cell.angle_alpha   90.00
_cell.angle_beta   90.00
_cell.angle_gamma   90.00
#
_symmetry.space_group_name_H-M   'P 1'
#
loop_
_entity.id
_entity.type
_entity.pdbx_description
1 polymer ?
#
loop_
_entity_poly.entity_id
_entity_poly.type
_entity_poly.pdbx_seq_one_letter_code
_entity_poly.pdbx_strand_id
1 'polypeptide(L)'
;MIGGNNYQPYSIKTSHKSRQSTLKDEGQRLKPELVLEELNSLIGLSEVKKLVLELSAFVQIQKRREKVNLRTEPLVLHMIFKGNPGTGKTTIARIMGKLFRSMGVLSQGHLVEVERADLVGEYIGHTAHKTREQIKRAIGGILFIDEAYSLARGGEKDFGKECIDVLVKAMEDNKEKMVL
;
A
#
# COMPACT_ATOMS: atom_id res chain seq x y z
N MET A 1 -57.99 32.67 -1.08
CA MET A 1 -56.80 32.85 -1.94
C MET A 1 -55.55 32.77 -1.06
N ILE A 2 -54.91 31.59 -1.02
CA ILE A 2 -53.48 31.29 -1.35
C ILE A 2 -52.45 32.23 -0.69
N GLY A 3 -51.44 31.79 0.07
CA GLY A 3 -50.89 30.45 0.25
C GLY A 3 -50.02 30.30 1.50
N GLY A 4 -49.87 29.06 1.95
CA GLY A 4 -49.03 28.64 3.08
C GLY A 4 -47.94 27.69 2.61
N ASN A 5 -46.71 28.01 3.00
CA ASN A 5 -45.44 27.45 2.57
C ASN A 5 -45.25 25.99 3.07
N ASN A 6 -44.94 25.06 2.17
CA ASN A 6 -44.61 23.67 2.51
C ASN A 6 -43.14 23.56 2.95
N TYR A 7 -42.90 23.52 4.26
CA TYR A 7 -41.63 23.06 4.82
C TYR A 7 -41.75 21.59 5.25
N GLN A 8 -41.02 20.70 4.57
CA GLN A 8 -40.76 19.33 5.00
C GLN A 8 -39.40 19.30 5.72
N PRO A 9 -39.27 18.80 6.95
CA PRO A 9 -37.98 18.74 7.63
C PRO A 9 -37.10 17.61 7.06
N TYR A 10 -35.86 17.96 6.70
CA TYR A 10 -34.82 16.99 6.36
C TYR A 10 -34.48 16.14 7.60
N SER A 11 -34.65 14.83 7.49
CA SER A 11 -34.22 13.86 8.50
C SER A 11 -32.69 13.73 8.49
N ILE A 12 -32.03 14.21 9.55
CA ILE A 12 -30.61 13.96 9.80
C ILE A 12 -30.44 12.49 10.21
N LYS A 13 -29.96 11.64 9.29
CA LYS A 13 -29.45 10.31 9.65
C LYS A 13 -28.11 10.49 10.36
N THR A 14 -28.12 10.42 11.69
CA THR A 14 -26.93 10.47 12.53
C THR A 14 -26.03 9.25 12.26
N SER A 15 -24.86 9.52 11.68
CA SER A 15 -23.77 8.57 11.44
C SER A 15 -23.08 8.21 12.76
N HIS A 16 -23.70 7.34 13.55
CA HIS A 16 -23.12 6.85 14.82
C HIS A 16 -22.25 5.58 14.66
N LYS A 17 -22.27 4.93 13.49
CA LYS A 17 -21.63 3.60 13.30
C LYS A 17 -20.14 3.68 12.89
N SER A 18 -19.67 4.82 12.39
CA SER A 18 -18.30 4.98 11.85
C SER A 18 -17.23 5.31 12.90
N ARG A 19 -17.62 5.84 14.07
CA ARG A 19 -16.68 6.33 15.10
C ARG A 19 -16.27 5.25 16.11
N GLN A 20 -17.07 4.20 16.28
CA GLN A 20 -16.77 3.09 17.20
C GLN A 20 -15.82 2.03 16.60
N SER A 21 -15.79 1.87 15.27
CA SER A 21 -14.88 0.92 14.60
C SER A 21 -13.44 1.43 14.53
N THR A 22 -13.24 2.74 14.39
CA THR A 22 -11.92 3.38 14.33
C THR A 22 -11.16 3.27 15.64
N LEU A 23 -11.85 3.42 16.78
CA LEU A 23 -11.24 3.37 18.12
C LEU A 23 -10.78 1.96 18.53
N LYS A 24 -11.42 0.90 18.01
CA LYS A 24 -11.00 -0.50 18.28
C LYS A 24 -9.75 -0.90 17.48
N ASP A 25 -9.56 -0.35 16.29
CA ASP A 25 -8.43 -0.68 15.42
C ASP A 25 -7.13 0.03 15.86
N GLU A 26 -7.21 1.23 16.45
CA GLU A 26 -6.03 1.92 16.98
C GLU A 26 -5.39 1.20 18.18
N GLY A 27 -6.18 0.56 19.04
CA GLY A 27 -5.68 -0.19 20.20
C GLY A 27 -4.96 -1.50 19.88
N GLN A 28 -5.08 -2.01 18.64
CA GLN A 28 -4.43 -3.24 18.17
C GLN A 28 -3.23 -3.00 17.24
N ARG A 29 -2.94 -1.75 16.89
CA ARG A 29 -1.76 -1.44 16.06
C ARG A 29 -0.50 -1.58 16.89
N LEU A 30 0.45 -2.37 16.38
CA LEU A 30 1.81 -2.41 16.91
C LEU A 30 2.37 -0.98 16.97
N LYS A 31 3.18 -0.69 17.99
CA LYS A 31 3.89 0.57 18.09
C LYS A 31 4.99 0.62 17.00
N PRO A 32 5.14 1.72 16.24
CA PRO A 32 6.18 1.83 15.22
C PRO A 32 7.58 1.55 15.75
N GLU A 33 7.85 1.90 17.01
CA GLU A 33 9.14 1.68 17.67
C GLU A 33 9.51 0.20 17.75
N LEU A 34 8.53 -0.68 18.05
CA LEU A 34 8.76 -2.14 18.12
C LEU A 34 9.09 -2.73 16.75
N VAL A 35 8.47 -2.21 15.69
CA VAL A 35 8.75 -2.67 14.32
C VAL A 35 10.13 -2.17 13.85
N LEU A 36 10.53 -0.97 14.26
CA LEU A 36 11.87 -0.46 14.00
C LEU A 36 12.94 -1.23 14.78
N GLU A 37 12.66 -1.68 16.00
CA GLU A 37 13.52 -2.59 16.75
C GLU A 37 13.68 -3.95 16.03
N GLU A 38 12.57 -4.52 15.52
CA GLU A 38 12.60 -5.73 14.68
C GLU A 38 13.51 -5.53 13.47
N LEU A 39 13.37 -4.41 12.74
CA LEU A 39 14.25 -4.08 11.61
C LEU A 39 15.72 -3.94 12.03
N ASN A 40 15.98 -3.28 13.16
CA ASN A 40 17.33 -3.03 13.66
C ASN A 40 18.04 -4.31 14.12
N SER A 41 17.28 -5.31 14.58
CA SER A 41 17.79 -6.63 14.96
C SER A 41 18.38 -7.43 13.80
N LEU A 42 17.97 -7.14 12.55
CA LEU A 42 18.52 -7.80 11.37
C LEU A 42 19.99 -7.39 11.16
N ILE A 43 20.85 -8.36 10.90
CA ILE A 43 22.29 -8.10 10.67
C ILE A 43 22.48 -7.41 9.32
N GLY A 44 23.29 -6.35 9.29
CA GLY A 44 23.56 -5.57 8.08
C GLY A 44 22.43 -4.61 7.71
N LEU A 45 22.19 -4.44 6.40
CA LEU A 45 21.11 -3.64 5.82
C LEU A 45 21.12 -2.15 6.22
N SER A 46 22.30 -1.57 6.45
CA SER A 46 22.47 -0.18 6.92
C SER A 46 21.75 0.85 6.05
N GLU A 47 21.84 0.72 4.71
CA GLU A 47 21.14 1.61 3.78
C GLU A 47 19.62 1.49 3.87
N VAL A 48 19.11 0.26 3.98
CA VAL A 48 17.67 0.00 4.15
C VAL A 48 17.19 0.59 5.46
N LYS A 49 17.90 0.33 6.58
CA LYS A 49 17.56 0.89 7.90
C LYS A 49 17.48 2.41 7.88
N LYS A 50 18.45 3.06 7.22
CA LYS A 50 18.47 4.51 7.05
C LYS A 50 17.27 5.01 6.24
N LEU A 51 16.99 4.39 5.09
CA LEU A 51 15.84 4.75 4.25
C LEU A 51 14.52 4.58 5.00
N VAL A 52 14.36 3.49 5.76
CA VAL A 52 13.15 3.26 6.56
C VAL A 52 12.98 4.32 7.65
N LEU A 53 14.06 4.71 8.32
CA LEU A 53 14.04 5.79 9.29
C LEU A 53 13.61 7.11 8.65
N GLU A 54 14.19 7.47 7.50
CA GLU A 54 13.85 8.68 6.75
C GLU A 54 12.37 8.70 6.33
N LEU A 55 11.86 7.59 5.80
CA LEU A 55 10.44 7.45 5.43
C LEU A 55 9.53 7.56 6.64
N SER A 56 9.90 6.95 7.77
CA SER A 56 9.13 7.04 9.01
C SER A 56 9.03 8.48 9.52
N ALA A 57 10.14 9.21 9.49
CA ALA A 57 10.19 10.62 9.88
C ALA A 57 9.35 11.49 8.94
N PHE A 58 9.45 11.25 7.63
CA PHE A 58 8.65 11.95 6.62
C PHE A 58 7.15 11.74 6.87
N VAL A 59 6.70 10.49 7.00
CA VAL A 59 5.29 10.17 7.31
C VAL A 59 4.81 10.87 8.58
N GLN A 60 5.62 10.88 9.64
CA GLN A 60 5.26 11.57 10.89
C GLN A 60 5.11 13.08 10.69
N ILE A 61 6.00 13.72 9.93
CA ILE A 61 5.92 15.15 9.61
C ILE A 61 4.64 15.44 8.84
N GLN A 62 4.31 14.64 7.82
CA GLN A 62 3.09 14.82 7.03
C GLN A 62 1.84 14.70 7.91
N LYS A 63 1.80 13.71 8.81
CA LYS A 63 0.70 13.56 9.78
C LYS A 63 0.58 14.73 10.75
N ARG A 64 1.70 15.30 11.20
CA ARG A 64 1.69 16.49 12.06
C ARG A 64 1.15 17.70 11.31
N ARG A 65 1.57 17.91 10.05
CA ARG A 65 1.07 18.98 9.17
C ARG A 65 -0.43 18.86 8.94
N GLU A 66 -0.92 17.65 8.65
CA GLU A 66 -2.34 17.36 8.48
C GLU A 66 -3.17 17.73 9.73
N LYS A 67 -2.69 17.36 10.93
CA LYS A 67 -3.37 17.69 12.20
C LYS A 67 -3.52 19.20 12.46
N VAL A 68 -2.66 20.02 11.87
CA VAL A 68 -2.72 21.50 11.99
C VAL A 68 -3.22 22.16 10.70
N ASN A 69 -3.87 21.41 9.81
CA ASN A 69 -4.43 21.88 8.53
C ASN A 69 -3.41 22.56 7.60
N LEU A 70 -2.14 22.18 7.67
CA LEU A 70 -1.13 22.60 6.71
C LEU A 70 -1.17 21.71 5.47
N ARG A 71 -0.77 22.27 4.32
CA ARG A 71 -0.60 21.50 3.08
C ARG A 71 0.34 20.33 3.31
N THR A 72 -0.10 19.14 2.93
CA THR A 72 0.68 17.90 2.86
C THR A 72 1.06 17.59 1.43
N GLU A 73 2.14 16.84 1.29
CA GLU A 73 2.59 16.22 0.04
C GLU A 73 2.14 14.75 0.03
N PRO A 74 1.74 14.21 -1.14
CA PRO A 74 1.36 12.82 -1.27
C PRO A 74 2.52 11.88 -0.94
N LEU A 75 2.24 10.83 -0.18
CA LEU A 75 3.22 9.79 0.16
C LEU A 75 3.34 8.81 -1.02
N VAL A 76 4.41 8.92 -1.80
CA VAL A 76 4.76 7.91 -2.82
C VAL A 76 5.78 6.96 -2.20
N LEU A 77 5.36 5.72 -1.94
CA LEU A 77 6.14 4.75 -1.15
C LEU A 77 6.49 3.48 -1.92
N HIS A 78 6.26 3.43 -3.24
CA HIS A 78 6.68 2.30 -4.08
C HIS A 78 8.21 2.15 -4.08
N MET A 79 8.73 0.93 -3.94
CA MET A 79 10.16 0.70 -3.70
C MET A 79 10.71 -0.44 -4.56
N ILE A 80 12.01 -0.37 -4.87
CA ILE A 80 12.73 -1.46 -5.54
C ILE A 80 13.78 -2.02 -4.59
N PHE A 81 13.69 -3.33 -4.31
CA PHE A 81 14.72 -4.06 -3.56
C PHE A 81 15.70 -4.72 -4.52
N LYS A 82 16.94 -4.22 -4.59
CA LYS A 82 18.02 -4.83 -5.38
C LYS A 82 18.96 -5.64 -4.49
N GLY A 83 19.28 -6.86 -4.90
CA GLY A 83 20.29 -7.70 -4.25
C GLY A 83 20.21 -9.17 -4.68
N ASN A 84 21.21 -9.97 -4.34
CA ASN A 84 21.25 -11.40 -4.68
C ASN A 84 20.09 -12.18 -4.02
N PRO A 85 19.61 -13.29 -4.60
CA PRO A 85 18.65 -14.18 -3.95
C PRO A 85 19.11 -14.57 -2.53
N GLY A 86 18.16 -14.71 -1.60
CA GLY A 86 18.46 -15.06 -0.20
C GLY A 86 18.92 -13.91 0.71
N THR A 87 19.00 -12.65 0.23
CA THR A 87 19.41 -11.49 1.06
C THR A 87 18.28 -10.88 1.91
N GLY A 88 17.23 -11.65 2.23
CA GLY A 88 16.15 -11.22 3.13
C GLY A 88 15.19 -10.16 2.59
N LYS A 89 15.09 -9.96 1.26
CA LYS A 89 14.20 -8.95 0.64
C LYS A 89 12.74 -9.12 1.05
N THR A 90 12.21 -10.34 0.97
CA THR A 90 10.84 -10.66 1.39
C THR A 90 10.62 -10.38 2.89
N THR A 91 11.63 -10.65 3.73
CA THR A 91 11.57 -10.35 5.18
C THR A 91 11.45 -8.85 5.42
N ILE A 92 12.26 -8.04 4.73
CA ILE A 92 12.20 -6.58 4.82
C ILE A 92 10.84 -6.07 4.34
N ALA A 93 10.33 -6.56 3.21
CA ALA A 93 9.01 -6.17 2.70
C ALA A 93 7.89 -6.46 3.73
N ARG A 94 7.96 -7.60 4.42
CA ARG A 94 7.02 -7.94 5.49
C ARG A 94 7.11 -6.98 6.69
N ILE A 95 8.30 -6.61 7.12
CA ILE A 95 8.53 -5.63 8.20
C ILE A 95 7.99 -4.25 7.77
N MET A 96 8.21 -3.86 6.53
CA MET A 96 7.68 -2.61 5.98
C MET A 96 6.15 -2.57 6.00
N GLY A 97 5.48 -3.67 5.66
CA GLY A 97 4.03 -3.78 5.77
C GLY A 97 3.53 -3.53 7.20
N LYS A 98 4.16 -4.17 8.20
CA LYS A 98 3.87 -3.93 9.62
C LYS A 98 4.10 -2.47 10.01
N LEU A 99 5.22 -1.88 9.56
CA LEU A 99 5.58 -0.51 9.89
C LEU A 99 4.58 0.48 9.30
N PHE A 100 4.25 0.36 8.02
CA PHE A 100 3.26 1.23 7.38
C PHE A 100 1.88 1.09 8.00
N ARG A 101 1.47 -0.10 8.45
CA ARG A 101 0.25 -0.26 9.23
C ARG A 101 0.32 0.42 10.59
N SER A 102 1.42 0.24 11.33
CA SER A 102 1.64 0.87 12.64
C SER A 102 1.59 2.39 12.57
N MET A 103 2.14 2.94 11.49
CA MET A 103 2.13 4.37 11.23
C MET A 103 0.83 4.84 10.60
N GLY A 104 -0.15 3.96 10.34
CA GLY A 104 -1.45 4.28 9.73
C GLY A 104 -1.34 4.85 8.31
N VAL A 105 -0.36 4.39 7.55
CA VAL A 105 -0.22 4.60 6.09
C VAL A 105 -1.03 3.54 5.35
N LEU A 106 -0.94 2.28 5.79
CA LEU A 106 -1.70 1.16 5.25
C LEU A 106 -2.77 0.70 6.24
N SER A 107 -3.90 0.22 5.74
CA SER A 107 -5.00 -0.25 6.58
C SER A 107 -4.75 -1.63 7.21
N GLN A 108 -4.04 -2.52 6.50
CA GLN A 108 -3.82 -3.92 6.93
C GLN A 108 -2.34 -4.30 7.06
N GLY A 109 -1.46 -3.81 6.17
CA GLY A 109 -0.02 -4.07 6.20
C GLY A 109 0.40 -5.51 5.89
N HIS A 110 -0.48 -6.32 5.30
CA HIS A 110 -0.11 -7.66 4.83
C HIS A 110 0.75 -7.59 3.57
N LEU A 111 1.45 -8.69 3.29
CA LEU A 111 2.29 -8.86 2.11
C LEU A 111 1.63 -9.87 1.17
N VAL A 112 1.44 -9.48 -0.09
CA VAL A 112 1.07 -10.36 -1.19
C VAL A 112 2.30 -10.54 -2.05
N GLU A 113 2.92 -11.71 -1.95
CA GLU A 113 4.09 -12.10 -2.75
C GLU A 113 3.61 -12.78 -4.03
N VAL A 114 4.15 -12.34 -5.16
CA VAL A 114 3.80 -12.84 -6.50
C VAL A 114 5.04 -12.96 -7.37
N GLU A 115 5.01 -13.91 -8.29
CA GLU A 115 6.00 -14.03 -9.37
C GLU A 115 5.35 -13.78 -10.73
N ARG A 116 6.14 -13.84 -11.81
CA ARG A 116 5.65 -13.67 -13.18
C ARG A 116 4.49 -14.61 -13.50
N ALA A 117 4.56 -15.87 -13.07
CA ALA A 117 3.52 -16.85 -13.32
C ALA A 117 2.18 -16.47 -12.66
N ASP A 118 2.18 -15.72 -11.56
CA ASP A 118 0.96 -15.25 -10.90
C ASP A 118 0.32 -14.05 -11.60
N LEU A 119 1.09 -13.32 -12.40
CA LEU A 119 0.67 -12.06 -13.00
C LEU A 119 0.38 -12.19 -14.49
N VAL A 120 1.15 -13.00 -15.21
CA VAL A 120 1.06 -13.14 -16.66
C VAL A 120 0.26 -14.38 -17.03
N GLY A 121 -0.72 -14.23 -17.91
CA GLY A 121 -1.55 -15.30 -18.43
C GLY A 121 -0.95 -15.94 -19.68
N GLU A 122 -1.44 -17.14 -20.01
CA GLU A 122 -1.03 -17.89 -21.21
C GLU A 122 -1.76 -17.44 -22.48
N TYR A 123 -2.89 -16.74 -22.33
CA TYR A 123 -3.79 -16.34 -23.42
C TYR A 123 -4.07 -14.83 -23.40
N ILE A 124 -4.46 -14.29 -24.56
CA ILE A 124 -4.81 -12.88 -24.75
C ILE A 124 -5.90 -12.46 -23.75
N GLY A 125 -5.69 -11.34 -23.06
CA GLY A 125 -6.65 -10.78 -22.10
C GLY A 125 -6.67 -11.45 -20.72
N HIS A 126 -6.01 -12.60 -20.54
CA HIS A 126 -5.92 -13.25 -19.23
C HIS A 126 -4.96 -12.51 -18.29
N THR A 127 -3.86 -11.95 -18.82
CA THR A 127 -2.86 -11.23 -18.03
C THR A 127 -3.48 -10.07 -17.27
N ALA A 128 -4.20 -9.18 -17.96
CA ALA A 128 -4.79 -8.03 -17.29
C ALA A 128 -5.83 -8.42 -16.22
N HIS A 129 -6.52 -9.56 -16.36
CA HIS A 129 -7.39 -10.07 -15.30
C HIS A 129 -6.56 -10.59 -14.11
N LYS A 130 -5.57 -11.43 -14.38
CA LYS A 130 -4.72 -12.06 -13.36
C LYS A 130 -3.95 -11.03 -12.53
N THR A 131 -3.32 -10.05 -13.18
CA THR A 131 -2.64 -8.93 -12.51
C THR A 131 -3.60 -8.15 -11.60
N ARG A 132 -4.81 -7.84 -12.07
CA ARG A 132 -5.81 -7.10 -11.28
C ARG A 132 -6.27 -7.87 -10.04
N GLU A 133 -6.41 -9.19 -10.13
CA GLU A 133 -6.75 -10.01 -8.97
C GLU A 133 -5.67 -9.95 -7.90
N GLN A 134 -4.39 -10.00 -8.28
CA GLN A 134 -3.29 -9.85 -7.32
C GLN A 134 -3.23 -8.44 -6.71
N ILE A 135 -3.44 -7.40 -7.52
CA ILE A 135 -3.55 -6.01 -7.04
C ILE A 135 -4.67 -5.87 -6.01
N LYS A 136 -5.86 -6.41 -6.29
CA LYS A 136 -7.00 -6.36 -5.37
C LYS A 136 -6.67 -6.99 -4.03
N ARG A 137 -5.97 -8.13 -4.04
CA ARG A 137 -5.51 -8.79 -2.81
C ARG A 137 -4.52 -7.94 -2.03
N ALA A 138 -3.72 -7.11 -2.69
CA ALA A 138 -2.72 -6.25 -2.06
C ALA A 138 -3.27 -4.91 -1.54
N ILE A 139 -4.54 -4.56 -1.82
CA ILE A 139 -5.16 -3.34 -1.28
C ILE A 139 -5.14 -3.38 0.25
N GLY A 140 -4.63 -2.30 0.85
CA GLY A 140 -4.39 -2.18 2.28
C GLY A 140 -3.03 -2.73 2.74
N GLY A 141 -2.24 -3.29 1.83
CA GLY A 141 -0.96 -3.98 2.09
C GLY A 141 0.12 -3.63 1.07
N ILE A 142 1.02 -4.59 0.86
CA ILE A 142 2.15 -4.50 -0.09
C ILE A 142 2.00 -5.61 -1.14
N LEU A 143 2.09 -5.25 -2.42
CA LEU A 143 2.27 -6.19 -3.54
C LEU A 143 3.77 -6.34 -3.82
N PHE A 144 4.37 -7.45 -3.38
CA PHE A 144 5.77 -7.73 -3.62
C PHE A 144 5.92 -8.63 -4.83
N ILE A 145 6.57 -8.11 -5.88
CA ILE A 145 6.83 -8.84 -7.12
C ILE A 145 8.26 -9.35 -7.10
N ASP A 146 8.44 -10.65 -6.91
CA ASP A 146 9.77 -11.25 -6.99
C ASP A 146 10.23 -11.34 -8.45
N GLU A 147 11.53 -11.14 -8.65
CA GLU A 147 12.17 -11.10 -9.96
C GLU A 147 11.40 -10.27 -11.01
N ALA A 148 10.92 -9.08 -10.62
CA ALA A 148 10.08 -8.22 -11.48
C ALA A 148 10.69 -7.89 -12.85
N TYR A 149 12.02 -7.96 -12.99
CA TYR A 149 12.71 -7.83 -14.27
C TYR A 149 12.22 -8.86 -15.32
N SER A 150 11.73 -10.01 -14.87
CA SER A 150 11.20 -11.08 -15.72
C SER A 150 9.94 -10.64 -16.45
N LEU A 151 9.15 -9.68 -15.94
CA LEU A 151 7.98 -9.12 -16.63
C LEU A 151 8.37 -8.36 -17.90
N ALA A 152 9.54 -7.73 -17.89
CA ALA A 152 10.08 -7.01 -19.05
C ALA A 152 10.87 -7.92 -20.02
N ARG A 153 11.18 -9.16 -19.62
CA ARG A 153 11.85 -10.13 -20.50
C ARG A 153 10.79 -10.79 -21.39
N GLY A 154 10.85 -10.51 -22.70
CA GLY A 154 9.90 -11.02 -23.68
C GLY A 154 10.04 -10.36 -25.06
N GLY A 155 9.54 -11.03 -26.10
CA GLY A 155 9.41 -10.45 -27.44
C GLY A 155 8.15 -9.59 -27.60
N GLU A 156 7.87 -9.08 -28.80
CA GLU A 156 6.67 -8.26 -29.06
C GLU A 156 5.33 -8.97 -28.79
N LYS A 157 5.32 -10.29 -28.81
CA LYS A 157 4.14 -11.12 -28.53
C LYS A 157 4.02 -11.56 -27.06
N ASP A 158 4.87 -11.04 -26.18
CA ASP A 158 4.83 -11.38 -24.76
C ASP A 158 3.83 -10.50 -23.99
N PHE A 159 2.97 -11.13 -23.20
CA PHE A 159 1.97 -10.46 -22.36
C PHE A 159 2.56 -9.76 -21.12
N GLY A 160 3.86 -9.86 -20.87
CA GLY A 160 4.55 -9.14 -19.80
C GLY A 160 4.40 -7.61 -19.88
N LYS A 161 4.36 -7.05 -21.10
CA LYS A 161 4.09 -5.61 -21.31
C LYS A 161 2.70 -5.21 -20.81
N GLU A 162 1.68 -6.02 -21.12
CA GLU A 162 0.30 -5.80 -20.64
C GLU A 162 0.24 -5.82 -19.11
N CYS A 163 0.98 -6.73 -18.46
CA CYS A 163 1.09 -6.74 -17.00
C CYS A 163 1.68 -5.43 -16.47
N ILE A 164 2.77 -4.94 -17.08
CA ILE A 164 3.42 -3.68 -16.67
C ILE A 164 2.45 -2.51 -16.79
N ASP A 165 1.71 -2.40 -17.90
CA ASP A 165 0.72 -1.33 -18.11
C ASP A 165 -0.36 -1.34 -17.02
N VAL A 166 -0.83 -2.53 -16.64
CA VAL A 166 -1.82 -2.69 -15.56
C VAL A 166 -1.23 -2.30 -14.20
N LEU A 167 0.02 -2.66 -13.91
CA LEU A 167 0.70 -2.29 -12.67
C LEU A 167 0.91 -0.77 -12.57
N VAL A 168 1.38 -0.12 -13.64
CA VAL A 168 1.60 1.34 -13.68
C VAL A 168 0.29 2.08 -13.41
N LYS A 169 -0.79 1.70 -14.10
CA LYS A 169 -2.11 2.29 -13.85
C LYS A 169 -2.57 2.09 -12.41
N ALA A 170 -2.35 0.89 -11.85
CA ALA A 170 -2.75 0.59 -10.48
C ALA A 170 -1.95 1.39 -9.44
N MET A 171 -0.65 1.65 -9.68
CA MET A 171 0.19 2.49 -8.83
C MET A 171 -0.34 3.93 -8.77
N GLU A 172 -0.80 4.47 -9.89
CA GLU A 172 -1.41 5.81 -9.93
C GLU A 172 -2.78 5.85 -9.22
N ASP A 173 -3.66 4.89 -9.54
CA ASP A 173 -5.03 4.83 -9.03
C ASP A 173 -5.09 4.51 -7.52
N ASN A 174 -4.09 3.81 -6.98
CA ASN A 174 -4.09 3.27 -5.62
C ASN A 174 -2.88 3.68 -4.76
N LYS A 175 -2.21 4.79 -5.11
CA LYS A 175 -1.00 5.29 -4.43
C LYS A 175 -1.09 5.45 -2.91
N GLU A 176 -2.29 5.64 -2.36
CA GLU A 176 -2.54 5.76 -0.91
C GLU A 176 -3.08 4.47 -0.26
N LYS A 177 -3.41 3.46 -1.07
CA LYS A 177 -4.10 2.25 -0.62
C LYS A 177 -3.21 1.02 -0.64
N MET A 178 -2.15 1.01 -1.42
CA MET A 178 -1.19 -0.10 -1.46
C MET A 178 0.20 0.41 -1.79
N VAL A 179 1.20 -0.39 -1.43
CA VAL A 179 2.58 -0.22 -1.87
C VAL A 179 2.94 -1.35 -2.82
N LEU A 180 3.78 -1.05 -3.81
CA LEU A 180 4.35 -2.00 -4.77
C LEU A 180 5.87 -2.00 -4.55
#